data_AF-A0A4R4KPI3-F1
#
_entry.id   AF-A0A4R4KPI3-F1
#
_cell.length_a   1.000
_cell.length_b   1.000
_cell.length_c   1.000
_cell.angle_alpha   90.00
_cell.angle_beta   90.00
_cell.angle_gamma   90.00
#
_symmetry.space_group_name_H-M   'P 1'
#
loop_
_entity.id
_entity.type
_entity.pdbx_description
1 polymer ?
#
loop_
_entity_poly.entity_id
_entity_poly.type
_entity_poly.pdbx_seq_one_letter_code
_entity_poly.pdbx_strand_id
1 'polypeptide(L)' 'MTTDPLLLTGELADATARLLRTAETLDAQAVGAPSLLPGWTRGHVLTHLARNADGFVNLLTSARTGERIPQYASP' A
#
# COMPACT_ATOMS: atom_id res chain seq x y z
N MET A 1 15.85 -19.97 -3.21
CA MET A 1 15.65 -20.02 -1.75
C MET A 1 14.35 -19.32 -1.46
N THR A 2 13.33 -20.05 -1.03
CA THR A 2 12.08 -19.46 -0.55
C THR A 2 12.34 -18.92 0.85
N THR A 3 12.43 -17.59 0.98
CA THR A 3 12.45 -16.94 2.30
C THR A 3 11.19 -17.35 3.05
N ASP A 4 11.32 -17.69 4.34
CA ASP A 4 10.17 -18.00 5.18
C ASP A 4 9.19 -16.80 5.15
N PRO A 5 7.93 -16.98 4.67
CA PRO A 5 6.95 -15.90 4.61
C PRO A 5 6.71 -15.24 5.97
N LEU A 6 6.92 -15.96 7.08
CA LEU A 6 6.77 -15.42 8.43
C LEU A 6 7.91 -14.49 8.84
N LEU A 7 9.08 -14.58 8.19
CA LEU A 7 10.15 -13.59 8.39
C LEU A 7 9.84 -12.28 7.64
N LEU A 8 9.17 -12.36 6.50
CA LEU A 8 8.80 -11.19 5.69
C LEU A 8 7.67 -10.35 6.32
N THR A 9 6.81 -10.94 7.16
CA THR A 9 5.71 -10.20 7.80
C THR A 9 6.22 -9.19 8.82
N GLY A 10 7.31 -9.49 9.53
CA GLY A 10 7.98 -8.55 10.44
C GLY A 10 8.57 -7.36 9.70
N GLU A 11 9.34 -7.63 8.64
CA GLU A 11 9.93 -6.57 7.79
C GLU A 11 8.86 -5.68 7.14
N LEU A 12 7.74 -6.28 6.70
CA LEU A 12 6.60 -5.54 6.14
C LEU A 12 5.93 -4.64 7.19
N ALA A 13 5.78 -5.12 8.42
CA ALA A 13 5.22 -4.33 9.52
C ALA A 13 6.12 -3.11 9.83
N ASP A 14 7.43 -3.32 9.91
CA ASP A 14 8.41 -2.24 10.15
C ASP A 14 8.43 -1.21 9.01
N ALA A 15 8.37 -1.68 7.75
CA ALA A 15 8.27 -0.81 6.59
C ALA A 15 6.98 0.01 6.60
N THR A 16 5.85 -0.62 6.94
CA THR A 16 4.54 0.05 7.06
C THR A 16 4.55 1.09 8.18
N ALA A 17 5.11 0.77 9.34
CA ALA A 17 5.22 1.71 10.46
C ALA A 17 6.09 2.93 10.10
N ARG A 18 7.19 2.73 9.36
CA ARG A 18 8.02 3.84 8.84
C ARG A 18 7.27 4.71 7.84
N LEU A 19 6.49 4.11 6.95
CA LEU A 19 5.65 4.83 6.00
C LEU A 19 4.62 5.69 6.73
N LEU A 20 3.89 5.13 7.70
CA LEU A 20 2.86 5.84 8.47
C LEU A 20 3.45 7.02 9.24
N ARG A 21 4.56 6.82 9.97
CA ARG A 21 5.26 7.92 10.66
C ARG A 21 5.68 9.03 9.71
N THR A 22 6.10 8.70 8.49
CA THR A 22 6.44 9.71 7.48
C THR A 22 5.20 10.46 6.99
N ALA A 23 4.12 9.74 6.70
CA ALA A 23 2.87 10.33 6.23
C ALA A 23 2.24 11.28 7.28
N GLU A 24 2.33 10.93 8.57
CA GLU A 24 1.85 11.76 9.68
C GLU A 24 2.54 13.14 9.76
N THR A 25 3.75 13.29 9.20
CA THR A 25 4.45 14.58 9.17
C THR A 25 4.00 15.51 8.04
N LEU A 26 3.19 15.02 7.10
CA LEU A 26 2.77 15.78 5.93
C LEU A 26 1.50 16.58 6.24
N ASP A 27 1.60 17.90 6.19
CA ASP A 27 0.43 18.78 6.15
C ASP A 27 -0.24 18.80 4.76
N ALA A 28 -1.36 19.52 4.65
CA ALA A 28 -2.12 19.59 3.40
C ALA A 28 -1.31 20.19 2.23
N GLN A 29 -0.41 21.14 2.50
CA GLN A 29 0.45 21.73 1.47
C GLN A 29 1.49 20.73 0.99
N ALA A 30 2.12 20.01 1.92
CA ALA A 30 3.11 18.97 1.63
C ALA A 30 2.49 17.80 0.86
N VAL A 31 1.25 17.40 1.18
CA VAL A 31 0.50 16.39 0.44
C VAL A 31 0.25 16.82 -1.02
N GLY A 32 -0.06 18.09 -1.24
CA GLY A 32 -0.26 18.66 -2.58
C GLY A 32 1.01 18.83 -3.42
N ALA A 33 2.19 18.84 -2.79
CA ALA A 33 3.45 19.10 -3.48
C ALA A 33 3.93 17.89 -4.33
N PRO A 34 4.75 18.12 -5.38
CA PRO A 34 5.31 17.06 -6.22
C PRO A 34 6.07 16.01 -5.42
N SER A 35 5.87 14.75 -5.79
CA SER A 35 6.67 13.60 -5.33
C SER A 35 7.93 13.44 -6.21
N LEU A 36 8.71 12.39 -5.93
CA LEU A 36 9.83 11.99 -6.80
C LEU A 36 9.39 11.29 -8.08
N LEU A 37 8.12 10.85 -8.15
CA LEU A 37 7.56 10.26 -9.36
C LEU A 37 7.08 11.39 -10.30
N PRO A 38 7.53 11.42 -11.57
CA PRO A 38 7.13 12.44 -12.53
C PRO A 38 5.61 12.57 -12.65
N GLY A 39 5.08 13.79 -12.51
CA GLY A 39 3.65 14.08 -12.62
C GLY A 39 2.79 13.70 -11.41
N TRP A 40 3.37 13.12 -10.35
CA TRP A 40 2.63 12.68 -9.16
C TRP A 40 2.88 13.61 -7.98
N THR A 41 1.82 13.99 -7.28
CA THR A 41 1.92 14.61 -5.95
C THR A 41 2.18 13.54 -4.90
N ARG A 42 2.61 13.93 -3.69
CA ARG A 42 2.66 12.99 -2.56
C ARG A 42 1.27 12.39 -2.27
N GLY A 43 0.20 13.18 -2.44
CA GLY A 43 -1.18 12.71 -2.35
C GLY A 43 -1.52 11.59 -3.35
N HIS A 44 -1.04 11.65 -4.59
CA HIS A 44 -1.21 10.55 -5.56
C HIS A 44 -0.51 9.27 -5.07
N VAL A 45 0.71 9.38 -4.55
CA VAL A 45 1.45 8.23 -4.01
C VAL A 45 0.72 7.61 -2.82
N LEU A 46 0.29 8.42 -1.85
CA LEU A 46 -0.45 7.94 -0.68
C LEU A 46 -1.77 7.27 -1.08
N THR A 47 -2.50 7.85 -2.03
CA THR A 47 -3.74 7.27 -2.55
C THR A 47 -3.48 5.93 -3.22
N HIS A 48 -2.44 5.83 -4.04
CA HIS A 48 -2.06 4.59 -4.70
C HIS A 48 -1.72 3.49 -3.69
N LEU A 49 -0.92 3.79 -2.66
CA LEU A 49 -0.57 2.84 -1.60
C LEU A 49 -1.82 2.34 -0.85
N ALA A 50 -2.73 3.24 -0.49
CA ALA A 50 -3.98 2.87 0.17
C ALA A 50 -4.86 1.96 -0.71
N ARG A 51 -5.06 2.34 -1.98
CA ARG A 51 -5.85 1.53 -2.93
C ARG A 51 -5.19 0.19 -3.27
N ASN A 52 -3.87 0.13 -3.26
CA ASN A 52 -3.14 -1.12 -3.43
C ASN A 52 -3.34 -2.06 -2.22
N ALA A 53 -3.36 -1.52 -1.00
CA ALA A 53 -3.68 -2.28 0.20
C ALA A 53 -5.13 -2.83 0.15
N ASP A 54 -6.11 -2.02 -0.27
CA ASP A 54 -7.49 -2.47 -0.52
C ASP A 54 -7.51 -3.67 -1.50
N GLY A 55 -6.72 -3.59 -2.57
CA GLY A 55 -6.60 -4.69 -3.53
C GLY A 55 -5.99 -5.96 -2.94
N PHE A 56 -4.99 -5.86 -2.05
CA PHE A 56 -4.47 -7.03 -1.36
C PHE A 56 -5.48 -7.65 -0.39
N VAL A 57 -6.32 -6.83 0.27
CA VAL A 57 -7.44 -7.33 1.08
C VAL A 57 -8.41 -8.17 0.25
N ASN A 58 -8.72 -7.74 -0.98
CA ASN A 58 -9.53 -8.53 -1.91
C ASN A 58 -8.90 -9.90 -2.20
N LEU A 59 -7.60 -9.93 -2.52
CA LEU A 59 -6.90 -11.17 -2.84
C LEU A 59 -6.81 -12.12 -1.64
N LEU A 60 -6.54 -11.59 -0.44
CA LEU A 60 -6.51 -12.40 0.78
C LEU A 60 -7.91 -12.92 1.16
N THR A 61 -8.95 -12.14 0.91
CA THR A 61 -10.35 -12.57 1.09
C THR A 61 -10.72 -13.66 0.10
N SER A 62 -10.33 -13.52 -1.17
CA SER A 62 -10.50 -14.54 -2.20
C SER A 62 -9.83 -15.85 -1.78
N ALA A 63 -8.56 -15.78 -1.34
CA ALA A 63 -7.82 -16.96 -0.88
C ALA A 63 -8.47 -17.64 0.34
N ARG A 64 -9.00 -16.86 1.30
CA ARG A 64 -9.66 -17.38 2.51
C ARG A 64 -11.00 -18.05 2.21
N THR A 65 -11.75 -17.54 1.25
CA THR A 65 -13.16 -17.92 1.00
C THR A 65 -13.33 -18.88 -0.18
N GLY A 66 -12.39 -18.89 -1.12
CA GLY A 66 -12.52 -19.58 -2.40
C GLY A 66 -13.33 -18.81 -3.45
N GLU A 67 -13.93 -17.67 -3.09
CA GLU A 67 -14.63 -16.79 -4.04
C GLU A 67 -13.63 -16.06 -4.93
N ARG A 68 -13.96 -15.85 -6.22
CA ARG A 68 -13.11 -15.09 -7.13
C ARG A 68 -13.32 -13.59 -6.94
N ILE A 69 -12.48 -12.95 -6.13
CA ILE A 69 -12.48 -11.49 -5.94
C ILE A 69 -11.21 -10.91 -6.60
N PRO A 70 -11.34 -10.08 -7.65
CA PRO A 70 -10.16 -9.52 -8.32
C PRO A 70 -9.49 -8.45 -7.45
N GLN A 71 -8.18 -8.24 -7.63
CA GLN A 71 -7.43 -7.21 -6.91
C GLN A 71 -8.00 -5.81 -7.18
N TYR A 72 -8.32 -5.54 -8.44
CA TYR A 72 -8.97 -4.32 -8.89
C TYR A 72 -10.24 -4.70 -9.63
N ALA A 73 -11.28 -3.86 -9.58
CA ALA A 73 -12.58 -4.15 -10.17
C ALA A 73 -12.59 -4.18 -11.73
N SER A 74 -11.43 -4.30 -12.38
CA SER A 74 -11.10 -3.92 -13.78
C SER A 74 -10.85 -2.41 -13.94
N PRO A 75 -10.15 -1.98 -15.01
CA PRO A 75 -10.15 -0.57 -15.43
C PRO A 75 -11.57 -0.03 -15.67
#